data_AF-A0A1B3NDB7-F1
#
_entry.id   AF-A0A1B3NDB7-F1
#
_cell.length_a   1.000
_cell.length_b   1.000
_cell.length_c   1.000
_cell.angle_alpha   90.00
_cell.angle_beta   90.00
_cell.angle_gamma   90.00
#
_symmetry.space_group_name_H-M   'P 1'
#
loop_
_entity.id
_entity.type
_entity.pdbx_description
1 polymer ?
#
loop_
_entity_poly.entity_id
_entity_poly.type
_entity_poly.pdbx_seq_one_letter_code
_entity_poly.pdbx_strand_id
1 'polypeptide(L)'
;MTEQNDVREAIIALMAKNRLSLEISRASSNPIMAARPPMPMIHWTATVLCRGQTVATFTASFQESLYGDRPPPDAEFLEFLAADMRDILPIDNEEQWLLSQGIDPTDSISVRWAESWAKIHEIADGFDAVAEPGLVNDLMAIVSGLQMPENGLNATP
;
A
#
# COMPACT_ATOMS: atom_id res chain seq x y z
N MET A 1 -21.59 1.97 6.50
CA MET A 1 -21.16 3.19 5.78
C MET A 1 -20.37 4.16 6.65
N THR A 2 -20.44 4.08 7.99
CA THR A 2 -19.62 4.88 8.92
C THR A 2 -18.16 4.40 8.98
N GLU A 3 -17.91 3.10 9.20
CA GLU A 3 -16.54 2.58 9.41
C GLU A 3 -15.56 2.81 8.24
N GLN A 4 -16.04 2.67 6.99
CA GLN A 4 -15.19 2.90 5.80
C GLN A 4 -14.86 4.39 5.59
N ASN A 5 -15.77 5.28 5.99
CA ASN A 5 -15.48 6.72 5.97
C ASN A 5 -14.47 7.08 7.06
N ASP A 6 -14.54 6.44 8.23
CA ASP A 6 -13.63 6.69 9.35
C ASP A 6 -12.18 6.28 9.02
N VAL A 7 -11.99 5.14 8.32
CA VAL A 7 -10.66 4.69 7.83
C VAL A 7 -10.08 5.70 6.86
N ARG A 8 -10.86 6.15 5.87
CA ARG A 8 -10.40 7.10 4.87
C ARG A 8 -10.03 8.46 5.47
N GLU A 9 -10.84 8.97 6.40
CA GLU A 9 -10.54 10.21 7.12
C GLU A 9 -9.27 10.09 7.98
N ALA A 10 -9.06 8.94 8.63
CA ALA A 10 -7.84 8.66 9.39
C ALA A 10 -6.58 8.69 8.50
N ILE A 11 -6.63 8.04 7.34
CA ILE A 11 -5.53 8.07 6.38
C ILE A 11 -5.26 9.49 5.92
N ILE A 12 -6.29 10.27 5.57
CA ILE A 12 -6.12 11.68 5.17
C ILE A 12 -5.44 12.50 6.27
N ALA A 13 -5.85 12.33 7.52
CA ALA A 13 -5.24 13.00 8.66
C ALA A 13 -3.76 12.60 8.83
N LEU A 14 -3.45 11.31 8.71
CA LEU A 14 -2.08 10.79 8.81
C LEU A 14 -1.20 11.29 7.66
N MET A 15 -1.75 11.34 6.44
CA MET A 15 -1.09 11.92 5.27
C MET A 15 -0.76 13.38 5.49
N ALA A 16 -1.71 14.19 5.99
CA ALA A 16 -1.50 15.60 6.26
C ALA A 16 -0.40 15.82 7.31
N LYS A 17 -0.44 15.05 8.42
CA LYS A 17 0.57 15.08 9.48
C LYS A 17 1.97 14.79 8.94
N ASN A 18 2.10 13.74 8.13
CA ASN A 18 3.40 13.25 7.65
C ASN A 18 3.82 13.82 6.29
N ARG A 19 3.01 14.68 5.67
CA ARG A 19 3.20 15.17 4.30
C ARG A 19 3.38 14.00 3.31
N LEU A 20 2.48 13.03 3.40
CA LEU A 20 2.40 11.93 2.44
C LEU A 20 1.59 12.37 1.24
N SER A 21 2.03 11.96 0.06
CA SER A 21 1.34 12.19 -1.21
C SER A 21 1.74 11.12 -2.22
N LEU A 22 0.93 10.94 -3.26
CA LEU A 22 1.27 10.07 -4.38
C LEU A 22 1.37 10.87 -5.67
N GLU A 23 2.37 10.52 -6.48
CA GLU A 23 2.41 10.89 -7.90
C GLU A 23 1.99 9.66 -8.70
N ILE A 24 0.86 9.77 -9.42
CA ILE A 24 0.26 8.62 -10.12
C ILE A 24 0.21 8.91 -11.62
N SER A 25 0.71 7.97 -12.42
CA SER A 25 0.67 8.02 -13.88
C SER A 25 0.25 6.68 -14.46
N ARG A 26 -0.32 6.67 -15.67
CA ARG A 26 -0.82 5.44 -16.29
C ARG A 26 0.34 4.57 -16.75
N ALA A 27 0.28 3.28 -16.43
CA ALA A 27 1.24 2.29 -16.89
C ALA A 27 0.61 1.46 -18.03
N SER A 28 1.46 1.02 -18.96
CA SER A 28 1.03 0.13 -20.05
C SER A 28 0.84 -1.33 -19.59
N SER A 29 1.50 -1.73 -18.51
CA SER A 29 1.49 -3.09 -17.98
C SER A 29 1.97 -3.10 -16.53
N ASN A 30 1.61 -4.14 -15.77
CA ASN A 30 2.25 -4.47 -14.51
C ASN A 30 3.05 -5.79 -14.65
N PRO A 31 4.39 -5.76 -14.60
CA PRO A 31 5.21 -6.95 -14.82
C PRO A 31 5.01 -8.04 -13.74
N ILE A 32 4.60 -7.62 -12.54
CA ILE A 32 4.34 -8.50 -11.39
C ILE A 32 2.98 -9.22 -11.53
N MET A 33 2.07 -8.71 -12.34
CA MET A 33 0.78 -9.37 -12.54
C MET A 33 0.88 -10.61 -13.42
N ALA A 34 -0.05 -11.55 -13.22
CA ALA A 34 -0.26 -12.66 -14.15
C ALA A 34 -0.54 -12.13 -15.58
N ALA A 35 0.02 -12.80 -16.59
CA ALA A 35 -0.10 -12.38 -18.00
C ALA A 35 -1.54 -12.42 -18.54
N ARG A 36 -2.45 -13.15 -17.87
CA ARG A 36 -3.87 -13.26 -18.22
C ARG A 36 -4.72 -13.16 -16.96
N PRO A 37 -4.99 -11.94 -16.47
CA PRO A 37 -5.89 -11.78 -15.34
C PRO A 37 -7.30 -12.27 -15.71
N PRO A 38 -8.08 -12.78 -14.75
CA PRO A 38 -9.44 -13.27 -14.99
C PRO A 38 -10.42 -12.17 -15.41
N MET A 39 -10.01 -10.90 -15.35
CA MET A 39 -10.80 -9.72 -15.69
C MET A 39 -9.90 -8.58 -16.20
N PRO A 40 -10.45 -7.60 -16.93
CA PRO A 40 -9.70 -6.43 -17.39
C PRO A 40 -9.12 -5.62 -16.21
N MET A 41 -7.83 -5.29 -16.33
CA MET A 41 -7.10 -4.54 -15.32
C MET A 41 -6.61 -3.22 -15.91
N ILE A 42 -6.64 -2.17 -15.10
CA ILE A 42 -5.92 -0.93 -15.38
C ILE A 42 -4.66 -0.89 -14.52
N HIS A 43 -3.56 -0.41 -15.12
CA HIS A 43 -2.26 -0.33 -14.47
C HIS A 43 -1.87 1.13 -14.23
N TRP A 44 -1.34 1.40 -13.04
CA TRP A 44 -0.85 2.70 -12.63
C TRP A 44 0.55 2.56 -12.05
N THR A 45 1.46 3.44 -12.47
CA THR A 45 2.72 3.65 -11.74
C THR A 45 2.46 4.69 -10.67
N ALA A 46 2.69 4.30 -9.42
CA ALA A 46 2.58 5.17 -8.26
C ALA A 46 3.97 5.39 -7.67
N THR A 47 4.28 6.65 -7.40
CA THR A 47 5.44 7.07 -6.62
C THR A 47 4.94 7.61 -5.29
N VAL A 48 5.29 6.91 -4.21
CA VAL A 48 4.96 7.34 -2.86
C VAL A 48 5.99 8.34 -2.41
N LEU A 49 5.51 9.51 -1.97
CA LEU A 49 6.33 10.57 -1.43
C LEU A 49 6.03 10.75 0.05
N CYS A 50 7.07 10.94 0.85
CA CYS A 50 6.96 11.37 2.24
C CYS A 50 7.84 12.59 2.44
N ARG A 51 7.24 13.71 2.85
CA ARG A 51 7.93 15.00 3.06
C ARG A 51 8.71 15.47 1.82
N GLY A 52 8.20 15.14 0.62
CA GLY A 52 8.82 15.47 -0.66
C GLY A 52 9.97 14.57 -1.08
N GLN A 53 10.31 13.53 -0.30
CA GLN A 53 11.29 12.52 -0.67
C GLN A 53 10.59 11.28 -1.23
N THR A 54 11.17 10.68 -2.27
CA THR A 54 10.68 9.42 -2.83
C THR A 54 10.94 8.28 -1.87
N VAL A 55 9.86 7.61 -1.46
CA VAL A 55 9.90 6.37 -0.68
C VAL A 55 10.14 5.21 -1.64
N ALA A 56 9.25 5.03 -2.61
CA ALA A 56 9.34 3.98 -3.63
C ALA A 56 8.51 4.34 -4.86
N THR A 57 8.81 3.67 -5.97
CA THR A 57 7.98 3.68 -7.18
C THR A 57 7.63 2.26 -7.56
N PHE A 58 6.35 2.00 -7.83
CA PHE A 58 5.86 0.68 -8.18
C PHE A 58 4.64 0.74 -9.08
N THR A 59 4.33 -0.39 -9.72
CA THR A 59 3.11 -0.51 -10.52
C THR A 59 2.05 -1.25 -9.74
N ALA A 60 0.89 -0.63 -9.58
CA ALA A 60 -0.30 -1.26 -9.03
C ALA A 60 -1.33 -1.50 -10.13
N SER A 61 -2.18 -2.50 -9.92
CA SER A 61 -3.23 -2.85 -10.86
C SER A 61 -4.56 -2.94 -10.16
N PHE A 62 -5.58 -2.35 -10.74
CA PHE A 62 -6.94 -2.41 -10.23
C PHE A 62 -7.90 -2.89 -11.30
N GLN A 63 -9.08 -3.34 -10.88
CA GLN A 63 -10.13 -3.68 -11.83
C GLN A 63 -10.58 -2.43 -12.57
N GLU A 64 -10.61 -2.49 -13.89
CA GLU A 64 -10.99 -1.36 -14.72
C GLU A 64 -12.41 -0.87 -14.42
N SER A 65 -13.33 -1.77 -14.04
CA SER A 65 -14.71 -1.43 -13.67
C SER A 65 -14.83 -0.56 -12.42
N LEU A 66 -13.80 -0.52 -11.55
CA LEU A 66 -13.82 0.26 -10.32
C LEU A 66 -13.26 1.68 -10.52
N TYR A 67 -12.14 1.82 -11.24
CA TYR A 67 -11.43 3.10 -11.36
C TYR A 67 -11.57 3.76 -12.74
N GLY A 68 -11.99 3.02 -13.77
CA GLY A 68 -12.07 3.51 -15.13
C GLY A 68 -10.77 4.16 -15.58
N ASP A 69 -10.84 5.33 -16.19
CA ASP A 69 -9.67 6.06 -16.69
C ASP A 69 -9.00 7.02 -15.69
N ARG A 70 -9.52 7.12 -14.45
CA ARG A 70 -8.97 8.04 -13.45
C ARG A 70 -8.16 7.25 -12.41
N PRO A 71 -7.03 7.78 -11.94
CA PRO A 71 -6.31 7.13 -10.86
C PRO A 71 -7.16 7.14 -9.59
N PRO A 72 -7.02 6.12 -8.72
CA PRO A 72 -7.59 6.17 -7.37
C PRO A 72 -7.09 7.42 -6.62
N PRO A 73 -7.90 7.99 -5.71
CA PRO A 73 -7.43 9.03 -4.80
C PRO A 73 -6.28 8.53 -3.93
N ASP A 74 -5.33 9.40 -3.59
CA ASP A 74 -4.14 9.07 -2.79
C ASP A 74 -4.46 8.27 -1.51
N ALA A 75 -5.48 8.70 -0.76
CA ALA A 75 -5.88 8.04 0.48
C ALA A 75 -6.36 6.60 0.26
N GLU A 76 -7.05 6.34 -0.86
CA GLU A 76 -7.51 5.01 -1.22
C GLU A 76 -6.34 4.13 -1.68
N PHE A 77 -5.37 4.70 -2.38
CA PHE A 77 -4.14 3.99 -2.73
C PHE A 77 -3.35 3.59 -1.49
N LEU A 78 -3.20 4.50 -0.52
CA LEU A 78 -2.54 4.21 0.76
C LEU A 78 -3.33 3.21 1.60
N GLU A 79 -4.65 3.17 1.49
CA GLU A 79 -5.48 2.15 2.13
C GLU A 79 -5.12 0.75 1.63
N PHE A 80 -5.03 0.55 0.30
CA PHE A 80 -4.60 -0.72 -0.27
C PHE A 80 -3.17 -1.08 0.14
N LEU A 81 -2.24 -0.13 0.06
CA LEU A 81 -0.86 -0.36 0.44
C LEU A 81 -0.73 -0.73 1.92
N ALA A 82 -1.46 -0.06 2.81
CA ALA A 82 -1.46 -0.37 4.23
C ALA A 82 -2.07 -1.75 4.52
N ALA A 83 -3.09 -2.16 3.76
CA ALA A 83 -3.65 -3.50 3.86
C ALA A 83 -2.64 -4.57 3.42
N ASP A 84 -1.92 -4.34 2.32
CA ASP A 84 -0.85 -5.23 1.86
C ASP A 84 0.28 -5.32 2.90
N MET A 85 0.72 -4.18 3.46
CA MET A 85 1.73 -4.15 4.53
C MET A 85 1.31 -4.96 5.75
N ARG A 86 0.06 -4.80 6.21
CA ARG A 86 -0.48 -5.54 7.35
C ARG A 86 -0.40 -7.05 7.14
N ASP A 87 -0.67 -7.51 5.92
CA ASP A 87 -0.71 -8.94 5.61
C ASP A 87 0.69 -9.52 5.35
N ILE A 88 1.64 -8.69 4.90
CA ILE A 88 2.98 -9.12 4.45
C ILE A 88 4.05 -8.96 5.53
N LEU A 89 4.14 -7.78 6.17
CA LEU A 89 5.24 -7.44 7.08
C LEU A 89 5.35 -8.34 8.32
N PRO A 90 4.27 -8.95 8.85
CA PRO A 90 4.40 -9.92 9.95
C PRO A 90 5.03 -11.26 9.55
N ILE A 91 5.28 -11.51 8.27
CA ILE A 91 5.82 -12.79 7.77
C ILE A 91 7.32 -12.62 7.49
N ASP A 92 8.14 -13.21 8.36
CA ASP A 92 9.60 -13.04 8.38
C ASP A 92 10.33 -13.53 7.12
N ASN A 93 9.70 -14.35 6.29
CA ASN A 93 10.33 -14.84 5.07
C ASN A 93 9.38 -14.95 3.86
N GLU A 94 9.94 -14.65 2.70
CA GLU A 94 9.28 -14.69 1.39
C GLU A 94 8.64 -16.06 1.10
N GLU A 95 9.34 -17.15 1.43
CA GLU A 95 8.86 -18.52 1.17
C GLU A 95 7.56 -18.83 1.92
N GLN A 96 7.48 -18.48 3.20
CA GLN A 96 6.27 -18.62 4.02
C GLN A 96 5.14 -17.76 3.48
N TRP A 97 5.45 -16.54 3.03
CA TRP A 97 4.44 -15.69 2.44
C TRP A 97 3.89 -16.29 1.14
N LEU A 98 4.75 -16.76 0.22
CA LEU A 98 4.32 -17.44 -1.01
C LEU A 98 3.42 -18.65 -0.69
N LEU A 99 3.83 -19.49 0.25
CA LEU A 99 3.05 -20.65 0.69
C LEU A 99 1.70 -20.25 1.31
N SER A 100 1.64 -19.14 2.07
CA SER A 100 0.39 -18.60 2.63
C SER A 100 -0.62 -18.18 1.56
N GLN A 101 -0.13 -17.77 0.38
CA GLN A 101 -0.94 -17.42 -0.78
C GLN A 101 -1.34 -18.65 -1.60
N GLY A 102 -0.92 -19.86 -1.19
CA GLY A 102 -1.13 -21.10 -1.93
C GLY A 102 -0.25 -21.20 -3.19
N ILE A 103 0.89 -20.50 -3.21
CA ILE A 103 1.81 -20.45 -4.34
C ILE A 103 3.01 -21.35 -4.02
N ASP A 104 3.33 -22.26 -4.94
CA ASP A 104 4.55 -23.05 -4.87
C ASP A 104 5.77 -22.15 -5.14
N PRO A 105 6.73 -22.00 -4.20
CA PRO A 105 7.92 -21.17 -4.39
C PRO A 105 8.77 -21.57 -5.60
N THR A 106 8.66 -22.82 -6.05
CA THR A 106 9.41 -23.35 -7.20
C THR A 106 8.75 -23.08 -8.55
N ASP A 107 7.50 -22.63 -8.58
CA ASP A 107 6.80 -22.29 -9.82
C ASP A 107 7.39 -21.01 -10.44
N SER A 108 7.50 -20.99 -11.76
CA SER A 108 7.83 -19.81 -12.55
C SER A 108 7.00 -18.56 -12.22
N ILE A 109 5.77 -18.71 -11.73
CA ILE A 109 4.92 -17.58 -11.32
C ILE A 109 5.32 -17.00 -9.95
N SER A 110 6.01 -17.76 -9.10
CA SER A 110 6.40 -17.33 -7.74
C SER A 110 7.30 -16.11 -7.75
N VAL A 111 8.19 -16.01 -8.75
CA VAL A 111 9.11 -14.87 -8.94
C VAL A 111 8.36 -13.55 -8.96
N ARG A 112 7.20 -13.49 -9.61
CA ARG A 112 6.41 -12.26 -9.67
C ARG A 112 5.81 -11.91 -8.31
N TRP A 113 5.32 -12.91 -7.58
CA TRP A 113 4.81 -12.68 -6.24
C TRP A 113 5.92 -12.28 -5.28
N ALA A 114 7.08 -12.92 -5.35
CA ALA A 114 8.28 -12.54 -4.60
C ALA A 114 8.66 -11.07 -4.82
N GLU A 115 8.55 -10.57 -6.06
CA GLU A 115 8.73 -9.14 -6.35
C GLU A 115 7.73 -8.24 -5.60
N SER A 116 6.46 -8.65 -5.45
CA SER A 116 5.50 -7.93 -4.59
C SER A 116 5.94 -7.91 -3.13
N TRP A 117 6.35 -9.06 -2.58
CA TRP A 117 6.82 -9.16 -1.19
C TRP A 117 8.00 -8.24 -0.94
N ALA A 118 9.01 -8.29 -1.82
CA ALA A 118 10.19 -7.44 -1.74
C ALA A 118 9.83 -5.96 -1.87
N LYS A 119 8.89 -5.61 -2.76
CA LYS A 119 8.46 -4.22 -2.96
C LYS A 119 7.74 -3.67 -1.73
N ILE A 120 6.91 -4.47 -1.05
CA ILE A 120 6.22 -4.02 0.16
C ILE A 120 7.20 -3.76 1.30
N HIS A 121 8.23 -4.61 1.45
CA HIS A 121 9.32 -4.36 2.40
C HIS A 121 10.14 -3.12 2.03
N GLU A 122 10.49 -2.93 0.76
CA GLU A 122 11.19 -1.73 0.28
C GLU A 122 10.41 -0.44 0.62
N ILE A 123 9.08 -0.46 0.46
CA ILE A 123 8.24 0.70 0.80
C ILE A 123 8.24 0.93 2.32
N ALA A 124 8.12 -0.12 3.14
CA ALA A 124 8.15 -0.01 4.58
C ALA A 124 9.49 0.54 5.10
N ASP A 125 10.61 -0.02 4.63
CA ASP A 125 11.96 0.47 4.93
C ASP A 125 12.15 1.92 4.47
N GLY A 126 11.61 2.26 3.29
CA GLY A 126 11.64 3.61 2.76
C GLY A 126 10.87 4.59 3.64
N PHE A 127 9.70 4.21 4.18
CA PHE A 127 9.00 5.01 5.17
C PHE A 127 9.84 5.19 6.43
N ASP A 128 10.41 4.13 7.00
CA ASP A 128 11.23 4.21 8.20
C ASP A 128 12.47 5.10 8.01
N ALA A 129 12.99 5.20 6.78
CA ALA A 129 14.12 6.05 6.46
C ALA A 129 13.79 7.56 6.42
N VAL A 130 12.55 7.95 6.09
CA VAL A 130 12.20 9.38 5.83
C VAL A 130 11.01 9.91 6.65
N ALA A 131 10.25 9.03 7.30
CA ALA A 131 9.06 9.37 8.07
C ALA A 131 9.32 9.47 9.58
N GLU A 132 8.26 9.70 10.36
CA GLU A 132 8.33 9.62 11.82
C GLU A 132 8.33 8.16 12.29
N PRO A 133 9.00 7.85 13.42
CA PRO A 133 8.94 6.54 14.02
C PRO A 133 7.49 6.09 14.23
N GLY A 134 7.15 4.91 13.71
CA GLY A 134 5.82 4.32 13.87
C GLY A 134 4.82 4.63 12.75
N LEU A 135 5.17 5.40 11.71
CA LEU A 135 4.25 5.67 10.59
C LEU A 135 3.70 4.39 9.96
N VAL A 136 4.55 3.39 9.70
CA VAL A 136 4.14 2.11 9.10
C VAL A 136 3.14 1.38 10.01
N ASN A 137 3.38 1.39 11.32
CA ASN A 137 2.47 0.81 12.30
C ASN A 137 1.14 1.56 12.36
N ASP A 138 1.16 2.90 12.32
CA ASP A 138 -0.04 3.73 12.31
C ASP A 138 -0.89 3.45 11.04
N LEU A 139 -0.26 3.33 9.87
CA LEU A 139 -0.94 2.97 8.62
C LEU A 139 -1.63 1.60 8.74
N MET A 140 -0.91 0.59 9.21
CA MET A 140 -1.46 -0.77 9.38
C MET A 140 -2.57 -0.82 10.44
N ALA A 141 -2.44 -0.06 11.53
CA ALA A 141 -3.44 -0.01 12.60
C ALA A 141 -4.77 0.59 12.12
N ILE A 142 -4.72 1.68 11.33
CA ILE A 142 -5.89 2.34 10.75
C ILE A 142 -6.72 1.35 9.91
N VAL A 143 -6.10 0.59 9.01
CA VAL A 143 -6.82 -0.37 8.15
C VAL A 143 -7.21 -1.67 8.87
N SER A 144 -6.62 -1.94 10.03
CA SER A 144 -7.01 -3.07 10.89
C SER A 144 -8.22 -2.77 11.77
N GLY A 145 -8.70 -1.52 11.79
CA GLY A 145 -9.73 -1.07 12.74
C GLY A 145 -9.24 -1.05 14.20
N LEU A 146 -7.94 -1.26 14.43
CA LEU A 146 -7.30 -1.29 15.75
C LEU A 146 -6.91 0.14 16.14
N GLN A 147 -7.90 1.01 16.35
CA GLN A 147 -7.81 2.39 16.87
C GLN A 147 -6.80 3.36 16.19
N MET A 148 -7.28 4.57 15.91
CA MET A 148 -6.44 5.71 15.54
C MET A 148 -5.34 5.96 16.60
N PRO A 149 -4.12 6.37 16.21
CA PRO A 149 -3.14 6.85 17.18
C PRO A 149 -3.70 8.07 17.93
N GLU A 150 -3.86 7.97 19.26
CA GLU A 150 -4.39 9.04 20.13
C GLU A 150 -3.47 10.29 20.23
N ASN A 151 -2.33 10.31 19.55
CA ASN A 151 -1.36 11.39 19.67
C ASN A 151 -1.60 12.50 18.64
N GLY A 152 -2.51 13.43 18.99
CA GLY A 152 -2.61 14.73 18.31
C GLY A 152 -3.71 15.70 18.76
N LEU A 153 -4.68 15.32 19.59
CA LEU A 153 -5.82 16.18 19.95
C LEU A 153 -5.91 16.58 21.43
N ASN A 154 -4.78 16.63 22.14
CA ASN A 154 -4.70 17.43 23.37
C ASN A 154 -4.18 18.83 23.04
N ALA A 155 -5.02 19.62 22.38
CA ALA A 155 -4.98 21.06 22.49
C ALA A 155 -6.23 21.51 23.27
N THR A 156 -6.12 21.47 24.59
CA THR A 156 -7.07 22.12 25.50
C THR A 156 -6.93 23.64 25.38
N PRO A 157 -8.04 24.38 25.45
CA PRO A 157 -8.12 25.52 26.35
C PRO A 157 -8.88 25.15 27.63
#